data_AF-A0A959TFK8-F1
#
_entry.id   AF-A0A959TFK8-F1
#
_cell.length_a   1.000
_cell.length_b   1.000
_cell.length_c   1.000
_cell.angle_alpha   90.00
_cell.angle_beta   90.00
_cell.angle_gamma   90.00
#
_symmetry.space_group_name_H-M   'P 1'
#
loop_
_entity.id
_entity.type
_entity.pdbx_description
1 polymer ?
#
loop_
_entity_poly.entity_id
_entity_poly.type
_entity_poly.pdbx_seq_one_letter_code
_entity_poly.pdbx_strand_id
1 'polypeptide(L)' 'IEAVRHEHQLPFEFLQCDEKTIKTVVRSNPGVVLLREGVVLGKWHANDVPTINEVKGKLKDEG' A
#
# COMPACT_ATOMS: atom_id res chain seq x y z
N ILE A 1 4.27 -14.55 10.77
CA ILE A 1 4.30 -13.62 9.62
C ILE A 1 5.08 -14.27 8.46
N GLU A 2 6.35 -14.63 8.65
CA GLU A 2 7.14 -15.33 7.62
C GLU A 2 6.58 -16.70 7.16
N ALA A 3 5.97 -17.47 8.08
CA ALA A 3 5.35 -18.76 7.73
C ALA A 3 4.17 -18.60 6.75
N VAL A 4 3.34 -17.57 6.94
CA VAL A 4 2.18 -17.26 6.07
C VAL A 4 2.64 -16.83 4.68
N ARG A 5 3.74 -16.07 4.59
CA ARG A 5 4.34 -15.66 3.32
C ARG A 5 4.82 -16.85 2.48
N HIS A 6 5.47 -17.83 3.12
CA HIS A 6 5.99 -19.02 2.45
C HIS A 6 4.87 -19.98 2.03
N GLU A 7 3.84 -20.14 2.85
CA GLU A 7 2.70 -21.00 2.56
C GLU A 7 1.84 -20.48 1.38
N HIS A 8 1.70 -19.16 1.27
CA HIS A 8 0.89 -18.53 0.22
C HIS A 8 1.69 -17.92 -0.94
N GLN A 9 3.02 -18.13 -0.98
CA GLN A 9 3.92 -17.61 -2.02
C GLN A 9 3.68 -16.13 -2.36
N LEU A 10 3.46 -15.31 -1.32
CA LEU A 10 3.10 -13.90 -1.53
C LEU A 10 4.33 -13.12 -2.03
N PRO A 11 4.22 -12.37 -3.14
CA PRO A 11 5.35 -11.66 -3.75
C PRO A 11 5.74 -10.37 -3.00
N PHE A 12 5.17 -10.12 -1.82
CA PHE A 12 5.41 -8.93 -1.02
C PHE A 12 5.86 -9.29 0.39
N GLU A 13 6.64 -8.41 0.99
CA GLU A 13 7.15 -8.57 2.34
C GLU A 13 6.15 -7.98 3.34
N PHE A 14 6.04 -8.65 4.49
CA PHE A 14 5.29 -8.12 5.61
C PHE A 14 6.24 -7.30 6.49
N LEU A 15 5.94 -6.02 6.63
CA LEU A 15 6.69 -5.12 7.48
C LEU A 15 5.86 -4.78 8.71
N GLN A 16 6.50 -4.71 9.87
CA GLN A 16 5.86 -4.25 11.11
C GLN A 16 6.26 -2.81 11.39
N CYS A 17 5.30 -2.00 11.83
CA CYS A 17 5.52 -0.62 12.21
C CYS A 17 4.63 -0.30 13.43
N ASP A 18 4.97 0.76 14.16
CA ASP A 18 4.18 1.23 15.29
C ASP A 18 2.75 1.61 14.87
N GLU A 19 1.78 1.25 15.70
CA GLU A 19 0.35 1.46 15.45
C GLU A 19 0.00 2.92 15.16
N LYS A 20 0.60 3.87 15.90
CA LYS A 20 0.30 5.30 15.75
C LYS A 20 0.85 5.83 14.44
N THR A 21 2.02 5.35 14.05
CA THR A 21 2.64 5.69 12.76
C THR A 21 1.75 5.23 11.61
N ILE A 22 1.30 3.96 11.64
CA ILE A 22 0.40 3.42 10.60
C ILE A 22 -0.89 4.25 10.50
N LYS A 23 -1.54 4.55 11.63
CA LYS A 23 -2.78 5.35 11.68
C LYS A 23 -2.60 6.77 11.15
N THR A 24 -1.41 7.35 11.30
CA THR A 24 -1.09 8.67 10.75
C THR A 24 -1.02 8.63 9.22
N VAL A 25 -0.43 7.59 8.65
CA VAL A 25 -0.22 7.44 7.20
C VAL A 25 -1.52 6.98 6.51
N VAL A 26 -2.17 5.94 7.04
CA VAL A 26 -3.42 5.36 6.52
C VAL A 26 -4.42 5.13 7.65
N ARG A 27 -5.57 5.81 7.58
CA ARG A 27 -6.65 5.67 8.58
C ARG A 27 -7.63 4.55 8.24
N SER A 28 -7.60 4.06 7.01
CA SER A 28 -8.38 2.93 6.54
C SER A 28 -7.78 1.62 7.04
N ASN A 29 -8.58 0.75 7.64
CA ASN A 29 -8.15 -0.57 8.08
C ASN A 29 -9.15 -1.63 7.60
N PRO A 30 -8.83 -2.44 6.58
CA PRO A 30 -7.60 -2.43 5.79
C PRO A 30 -7.51 -1.24 4.81
N GLY A 31 -6.29 -0.78 4.53
CA GLY A 31 -6.01 0.35 3.65
C GLY A 31 -4.76 0.13 2.81
N VAL A 32 -4.74 0.73 1.61
CA VAL A 32 -3.62 0.64 0.66
C VAL A 32 -3.02 2.03 0.45
N VAL A 33 -1.70 2.10 0.41
CA VAL A 33 -0.94 3.34 0.17
C VAL A 33 0.02 3.12 -0.98
N LEU A 34 0.02 4.05 -1.94
CA LEU A 34 1.01 4.12 -3.00
C LEU A 34 2.11 5.09 -2.60
N LEU A 35 3.33 4.58 -2.50
CA LEU A 35 4.53 5.32 -2.11
C LEU A 35 5.53 5.31 -3.25
N ARG A 36 6.17 6.45 -3.51
CA ARG A 36 7.30 6.58 -4.42
C ARG A 36 8.36 7.45 -3.75
N GLU A 37 9.54 6.89 -3.51
CA GLU A 37 10.69 7.63 -2.92
C GLU A 37 10.35 8.39 -1.63
N GLY A 38 9.49 7.81 -0.79
CA GLY A 38 9.04 8.43 0.47
C GLY A 38 7.87 9.42 0.33
N VAL A 39 7.40 9.69 -0.88
CA VAL A 39 6.21 10.52 -1.14
C VAL A 39 4.97 9.64 -1.29
N VAL A 40 3.88 10.03 -0.62
CA VAL A 40 2.57 9.38 -0.77
C VAL A 40 1.88 9.90 -2.01
N LEU A 41 1.85 9.09 -3.07
CA LEU A 41 1.15 9.40 -4.32
C LEU A 41 -0.36 9.11 -4.24
N GLY A 42 -0.78 8.28 -3.28
CA GLY A 42 -2.20 8.01 -3.05
C GLY A 42 -2.45 7.06 -1.88
N LYS A 43 -3.66 7.12 -1.32
CA LYS A 43 -4.12 6.20 -0.28
C LYS A 43 -5.61 5.94 -0.42
N TRP A 44 -6.01 4.68 -0.24
CA TRP A 44 -7.37 4.22 -0.44
C TRP A 44 -7.79 3.27 0.68
N HIS A 45 -9.09 3.22 0.94
CA HIS A 45 -9.67 2.11 1.69
C HIS A 45 -9.58 0.83 0.84
N ALA A 46 -9.46 -0.34 1.45
CA ALA A 46 -9.36 -1.60 0.71
C ALA A 46 -10.51 -1.86 -0.28
N ASN A 47 -11.68 -1.27 -0.02
CA ASN A 47 -12.85 -1.37 -0.91
C ASN A 47 -12.78 -0.43 -2.12
N ASP A 48 -12.00 0.64 -2.03
CA ASP A 48 -11.92 1.70 -3.05
C ASP A 48 -10.55 1.71 -3.75
N VAL A 49 -9.85 0.58 -3.71
CA VAL A 49 -8.53 0.45 -4.31
C VAL A 49 -8.68 0.52 -5.82
N PRO A 50 -8.05 1.50 -6.49
CA PRO A 50 -8.10 1.62 -7.93
C PRO A 50 -7.38 0.44 -8.59
N THR A 51 -7.79 0.13 -9.81
CA THR A 51 -7.13 -0.88 -10.63
C THR A 51 -5.70 -0.46 -10.96
N ILE A 52 -4.85 -1.45 -11.26
CA ILE A 52 -3.45 -1.21 -11.63
C ILE A 52 -3.33 -0.23 -12.81
N ASN A 53 -4.28 -0.23 -13.75
CA ASN A 53 -4.27 0.67 -14.89
C ASN A 53 -4.52 2.13 -14.49
N GLU A 54 -5.44 2.36 -13.55
CA GLU A 54 -5.70 3.71 -13.00
C GLU A 54 -4.52 4.22 -12.18
N VAL A 55 -3.86 3.33 -11.41
CA VAL A 55 -2.64 3.65 -10.69
C VAL A 55 -1.49 3.99 -11.64
N LYS A 56 -1.33 3.23 -12.73
CA LYS A 56 -0.33 3.50 -13.77
C LYS A 56 -0.51 4.85 -14.45
N GLY A 57 -1.75 5.32 -14.60
CA GLY A 57 -2.03 6.69 -15.07
C GLY A 57 -1.43 7.73 -14.14
N LYS A 58 -1.67 7.61 -12.83
CA LYS A 58 -1.13 8.53 -11.81
C LYS A 58 0.40 8.56 -11.72
N LEU A 59 1.07 7.47 -12.10
CA LEU A 59 2.53 7.41 -12.16
C LEU A 59 3.14 8.14 -13.37
N LYS A 60 2.34 8.42 -14.42
CA LYS A 60 2.81 9.00 -15.69
C LYS A 60 2.59 10.51 -15.81
N ASP A 61 1.75 11.11 -14.98
CA ASP A 61 1.40 12.54 -15.02
C ASP A 61 2.42 13.48 -14.31
N GLU A 62 3.48 12.94 -13.71
CA GLU A 62 4.57 13.73 -13.10
C GLU A 62 5.86 13.68 -13.95
N GLY A 63 5.71 13.91 -15.26
CA GLY A 63 6.80 14.02 -16.24
C GLY A 63 6.65 15.25 -17.12
#